data_AF-A0A9E6ENS7-F1
#
_entry.id   AF-A0A9E6ENS7-F1
#
_cell.length_a   1.000
_cell.length_b   1.000
_cell.length_c   1.000
_cell.angle_alpha   90.00
_cell.angle_beta   90.00
_cell.angle_gamma   90.00
#
_symmetry.space_group_name_H-M   'P 1'
#
loop_
_entity.id
_entity.type
_entity.pdbx_description
1 polymer ?
#
loop_
_entity_poly.entity_id
_entity_poly.type
_entity_poly.pdbx_seq_one_letter_code
_entity_poly.pdbx_strand_id
1 'polypeptide(L)'
;EFARYLKRFGERFADQLEIKVMLRRDRVGRGGDHLAFNREGFAAARVTETQENFDRQHQNPRIEGGRTYGDSPAFFDPGYCAKITREMVGAFHGLALAPEAPRNVVLSGAATNDARLSWAPVTDPRVASIVVYRRNADGVVWQEGMPVPVGNSTVLPGVGTDNYFFAVATRDRDGNESLPVAPSRAQ
;
A
#
# COMPACT_ATOMS: atom_id res chain seq x y z
N GLU A 1 -1.51 -0.56 -6.10
CA GLU A 1 -1.17 0.63 -5.29
C GLU A 1 -1.79 0.65 -3.91
N PHE A 2 -3.12 0.63 -3.76
CA PHE A 2 -3.76 0.76 -2.43
C PHE A 2 -3.20 -0.17 -1.33
N ALA A 3 -3.07 -1.47 -1.59
CA ALA A 3 -2.47 -2.41 -0.61
C ALA A 3 -1.00 -2.09 -0.24
N ARG A 4 -0.20 -1.57 -1.19
CA ARG A 4 1.18 -1.14 -0.93
C ARG A 4 1.21 0.12 -0.07
N TYR A 5 0.25 1.01 -0.27
CA TYR A 5 0.09 2.22 0.55
C TYR A 5 -0.27 1.85 1.98
N LEU A 6 -1.26 0.95 2.17
CA LEU A 6 -1.62 0.46 3.50
C LEU A 6 -0.42 -0.13 4.24
N LYS A 7 0.40 -0.94 3.55
CA LYS A 7 1.66 -1.43 4.11
C LYS A 7 2.61 -0.28 4.50
N ARG A 8 3.06 0.50 3.52
CA ARG A 8 4.13 1.50 3.73
C ARG A 8 3.74 2.58 4.74
N PHE A 9 2.51 3.06 4.66
CA PHE A 9 2.05 4.17 5.48
C PHE A 9 1.47 3.68 6.80
N GLY A 10 0.71 2.58 6.80
CA GLY A 10 0.08 2.03 8.00
C GLY A 10 1.10 1.53 9.03
N GLU A 11 2.15 0.82 8.59
CA GLU A 11 3.20 0.29 9.47
C GLU A 11 3.99 1.37 10.24
N ARG A 12 3.84 2.66 9.88
CA ARG A 12 4.42 3.78 10.64
C ARG A 12 3.75 4.02 11.99
N PHE A 13 2.55 3.48 12.19
CA PHE A 13 1.71 3.82 13.34
C PHE A 13 1.65 2.74 14.41
N ALA A 14 2.19 1.54 14.16
CA ALA A 14 2.25 0.49 15.16
C ALA A 14 3.56 -0.29 15.07
N ASP A 15 4.21 -0.48 16.22
CA ASP A 15 5.41 -1.31 16.29
C ASP A 15 5.06 -2.79 16.40
N GLN A 16 5.96 -3.64 15.90
CA GLN A 16 5.85 -5.10 15.97
C GLN A 16 4.57 -5.65 15.34
N LEU A 17 4.13 -5.06 14.24
CA LEU A 17 3.07 -5.55 13.36
C LEU A 17 3.57 -5.41 11.91
N GLU A 18 3.33 -6.43 11.09
CA GLU A 18 3.74 -6.44 9.69
C GLU A 18 2.54 -6.72 8.81
N ILE A 19 2.29 -5.83 7.85
CA ILE A 19 1.36 -6.01 6.75
C ILE A 19 2.10 -6.72 5.61
N LYS A 20 1.64 -7.92 5.27
CA LYS A 20 2.12 -8.68 4.11
C LYS A 20 1.21 -8.45 2.90
N VAL A 21 1.76 -7.86 1.84
CA VAL A 21 1.01 -7.66 0.59
C VAL A 21 0.92 -8.98 -0.17
N MET A 22 -0.27 -9.58 -0.16
CA MET A 22 -0.57 -10.81 -0.90
C MET A 22 -1.17 -10.47 -2.26
N LEU A 23 -0.51 -10.85 -3.35
CA LEU A 23 -0.99 -10.65 -4.72
C LEU A 23 -2.04 -11.70 -5.15
N ARG A 24 -2.94 -12.04 -4.24
CA ARG A 24 -4.11 -12.91 -4.47
C ARG A 24 -5.37 -12.12 -4.14
N ARG A 25 -6.46 -12.39 -4.86
CA ARG A 25 -7.76 -11.74 -4.59
C ARG A 25 -8.28 -12.09 -3.19
N ASP A 26 -8.13 -13.35 -2.77
CA ASP A 26 -8.37 -13.84 -1.41
C ASP A 26 -7.64 -15.19 -1.25
N ARG A 27 -7.82 -15.83 -0.10
CA ARG A 27 -7.43 -17.20 0.21
C ARG A 27 -8.21 -18.19 -0.66
N VAL A 28 -7.64 -19.37 -0.83
CA VAL A 28 -8.19 -20.41 -1.70
C VAL A 28 -9.60 -20.80 -1.25
N GLY A 29 -10.57 -20.74 -2.18
CA GLY A 29 -11.97 -21.10 -1.91
C GLY A 29 -12.74 -20.12 -1.03
N ARG A 30 -12.19 -18.93 -0.73
CA ARG A 30 -12.82 -17.94 0.15
C ARG A 30 -13.03 -16.61 -0.57
N GLY A 31 -13.79 -15.75 0.09
CA GLY A 31 -14.02 -14.37 -0.33
C GLY A 31 -14.31 -13.46 0.86
N GLY A 32 -14.55 -12.20 0.53
CA GLY A 32 -14.97 -11.15 1.45
C GLY A 32 -15.60 -10.01 0.65
N ASP A 33 -16.12 -9.01 1.35
CA ASP A 33 -16.90 -7.92 0.75
C ASP A 33 -16.09 -7.08 -0.23
N HIS A 34 -14.76 -7.01 -0.06
CA HIS A 34 -13.85 -6.31 -0.98
C HIS A 34 -13.99 -6.81 -2.43
N LEU A 35 -14.32 -8.10 -2.64
CA LEU A 35 -14.49 -8.66 -3.98
C LEU A 35 -15.59 -7.98 -4.78
N ALA A 36 -16.67 -7.51 -4.14
CA ALA A 36 -17.74 -6.79 -4.82
C ALA A 36 -17.21 -5.45 -5.39
N PHE A 37 -16.47 -4.69 -4.57
CA PHE A 37 -15.83 -3.44 -4.99
C PHE A 37 -14.79 -3.65 -6.09
N ASN A 38 -13.96 -4.69 -5.96
CA ASN A 38 -12.97 -5.02 -7.00
C ASN A 38 -13.63 -5.36 -8.35
N ARG A 39 -14.81 -6.01 -8.35
CA ARG A 39 -15.55 -6.35 -9.58
C ARG A 39 -16.10 -5.11 -10.29
N GLU A 40 -16.47 -4.09 -9.53
CA GLU A 40 -16.90 -2.78 -10.03
C GLU A 40 -15.72 -1.84 -10.38
N GLY A 41 -14.48 -2.35 -10.33
CA GLY A 41 -13.28 -1.59 -10.71
C GLY A 41 -12.73 -0.67 -9.61
N PHE A 42 -13.30 -0.69 -8.41
CA PHE A 42 -12.77 0.07 -7.28
C PHE A 42 -11.51 -0.59 -6.70
N ALA A 43 -10.59 0.24 -6.22
CA ALA A 43 -9.47 -0.22 -5.43
C ALA A 43 -9.99 -0.70 -4.06
N ALA A 44 -9.99 -2.01 -3.84
CA ALA A 44 -10.36 -2.63 -2.58
C ALA A 44 -9.33 -3.69 -2.17
N ALA A 45 -9.09 -3.79 -0.86
CA ALA A 45 -8.18 -4.73 -0.25
C ALA A 45 -8.83 -5.31 1.01
N ARG A 46 -8.50 -6.56 1.33
CA ARG A 46 -8.87 -7.22 2.57
C ARG A 46 -7.65 -7.29 3.49
N VAL A 47 -7.82 -6.82 4.72
CA VAL A 47 -6.86 -7.04 5.80
C VAL A 47 -7.40 -8.17 6.66
N THR A 48 -6.59 -9.21 6.87
CA THR A 48 -6.98 -10.40 7.63
C THR A 48 -5.75 -10.97 8.31
N GLU A 49 -5.95 -11.64 9.44
CA GLU A 49 -4.87 -12.39 10.09
C GLU A 49 -4.28 -13.44 9.13
N THR A 50 -2.97 -13.65 9.21
CA THR A 50 -2.27 -14.58 8.32
C THR A 50 -2.54 -16.04 8.67
N GLN A 51 -2.89 -16.30 9.92
CA GLN A 51 -3.11 -17.64 10.44
C GLN A 51 -4.40 -17.65 11.25
N GLU A 52 -5.41 -18.31 10.72
CA GLU A 52 -6.68 -18.50 11.42
C GLU A 52 -6.60 -19.65 12.40
N ASN A 53 -7.34 -19.52 13.49
CA ASN A 53 -7.57 -20.62 14.40
C ASN A 53 -8.93 -21.29 14.08
N PHE A 54 -8.90 -22.46 13.44
CA PHE A 54 -10.09 -23.20 13.04
C PHE A 54 -10.89 -23.81 14.20
N ASP A 55 -10.32 -23.86 15.40
CA ASP A 55 -11.08 -24.22 16.61
C ASP A 55 -12.01 -23.07 17.04
N ARG A 56 -11.77 -21.85 16.54
CA ARG A 56 -12.57 -20.66 16.85
C ARG A 56 -13.46 -20.27 15.67
N GLN A 57 -12.88 -20.24 14.48
CA GLN A 57 -13.54 -19.71 13.29
C GLN A 57 -14.74 -20.56 12.85
N HIS A 58 -15.92 -19.93 12.72
CA HIS A 58 -17.17 -20.61 12.30
C HIS A 58 -17.53 -21.83 13.16
N GLN A 59 -17.15 -21.83 14.44
CA GLN A 59 -17.45 -22.93 15.35
C GLN A 59 -18.59 -22.57 16.29
N ASN A 60 -19.50 -23.52 16.49
CA ASN A 60 -20.45 -23.47 17.60
C ASN A 60 -19.71 -23.73 18.92
N PRO A 61 -19.93 -22.92 19.97
CA PRO A 61 -19.29 -23.10 21.26
C PRO A 61 -19.53 -24.50 21.84
N ARG A 62 -18.46 -25.24 22.10
CA ARG A 62 -18.51 -26.58 22.71
C ARG A 62 -17.17 -26.97 23.31
N ILE A 63 -17.19 -28.02 24.14
CA ILE A 63 -15.99 -28.72 24.56
C ILE A 63 -16.06 -30.14 24.01
N GLU A 64 -15.03 -30.55 23.27
CA GLU A 64 -14.97 -31.85 22.63
C GLU A 64 -13.54 -32.39 22.71
N GLY A 65 -13.36 -33.61 23.24
CA GLY A 65 -12.03 -34.21 23.38
C GLY A 65 -11.03 -33.37 24.19
N GLY A 66 -11.51 -32.60 25.17
CA GLY A 66 -10.69 -31.69 25.98
C GLY A 66 -10.30 -30.38 25.29
N ARG A 67 -10.78 -30.13 24.06
CA ARG A 67 -10.56 -28.87 23.33
C ARG A 67 -11.78 -27.98 23.41
N THR A 68 -11.55 -26.67 23.53
CA THR A 68 -12.60 -25.66 23.52
C THR A 68 -12.74 -25.08 22.12
N TYR A 69 -13.96 -25.14 21.59
CA TYR A 69 -14.32 -24.58 20.30
C TYR A 69 -15.20 -23.34 20.47
N GLY A 70 -15.15 -22.43 19.49
CA GLY A 70 -16.02 -21.26 19.40
C GLY A 70 -15.28 -19.94 19.30
N ASP A 71 -15.91 -18.99 18.60
CA ASP A 71 -15.47 -17.59 18.55
C ASP A 71 -16.05 -16.83 19.74
N SER A 72 -15.21 -16.46 20.70
CA SER A 72 -15.60 -15.90 21.99
C SER A 72 -14.69 -14.74 22.37
N PRO A 73 -15.19 -13.71 23.09
CA PRO A 73 -14.36 -12.64 23.63
C PRO A 73 -13.16 -13.12 24.47
N ALA A 74 -13.22 -14.34 25.03
CA ALA A 74 -12.10 -14.94 25.77
C ALA A 74 -10.84 -15.16 24.90
N PHE A 75 -10.99 -15.22 23.58
CA PHE A 75 -9.91 -15.42 22.62
C PHE A 75 -9.55 -14.15 21.84
N PHE A 76 -10.22 -13.04 22.15
CA PHE A 76 -9.97 -11.76 21.51
C PHE A 76 -8.72 -11.11 22.12
N ASP A 77 -7.81 -10.66 21.26
CA ASP A 77 -6.65 -9.88 21.67
C ASP A 77 -6.93 -8.38 21.43
N PRO A 78 -7.23 -7.61 22.49
CA PRO A 78 -7.50 -6.18 22.35
C PRO A 78 -6.24 -5.39 21.93
N GLY A 79 -5.04 -5.85 22.30
CA GLY A 79 -3.79 -5.20 21.93
C GLY A 79 -3.52 -5.35 20.43
N TYR A 80 -3.69 -6.56 19.89
CA TYR A 80 -3.59 -6.81 18.46
C TYR A 80 -4.62 -6.01 17.67
N CYS A 81 -5.88 -6.00 18.11
CA CYS A 81 -6.94 -5.22 17.47
C CYS A 81 -6.63 -3.70 17.49
N ALA A 82 -6.12 -3.19 18.61
CA ALA A 82 -5.71 -1.78 18.72
C ALA A 82 -4.57 -1.42 17.76
N LYS A 83 -3.60 -2.32 17.56
CA LYS A 83 -2.51 -2.11 16.59
C LYS A 83 -3.03 -2.03 15.16
N ILE A 84 -3.82 -3.02 14.71
CA ILE A 84 -4.41 -3.01 13.36
C ILE A 84 -5.24 -1.73 13.14
N THR A 85 -6.07 -1.38 14.14
CA THR A 85 -6.92 -0.17 14.06
C THR A 85 -6.06 1.08 13.86
N ARG A 86 -4.96 1.19 14.60
CA ARG A 86 -4.05 2.33 14.53
C ARG A 86 -3.35 2.43 13.16
N GLU A 87 -2.87 1.31 12.60
CA GLU A 87 -2.28 1.29 11.26
C GLU A 87 -3.29 1.72 10.19
N MET A 88 -4.51 1.19 10.23
CA MET A 88 -5.54 1.49 9.23
C MET A 88 -6.01 2.94 9.33
N VAL A 89 -6.28 3.43 10.54
CA VAL A 89 -6.66 4.83 10.76
C VAL A 89 -5.53 5.77 10.34
N GLY A 90 -4.28 5.44 10.68
CA GLY A 90 -3.11 6.24 10.26
C GLY A 90 -2.97 6.31 8.75
N ALA A 91 -3.12 5.18 8.05
CA ALA A 91 -3.11 5.14 6.58
C ALA A 91 -4.25 5.94 5.97
N PHE A 92 -5.49 5.80 6.45
CA PHE A 92 -6.62 6.54 5.92
C PHE A 92 -6.54 8.04 6.20
N HIS A 93 -6.06 8.43 7.38
CA HIS A 93 -5.81 9.82 7.73
C HIS A 93 -4.78 10.44 6.78
N GLY A 94 -3.65 9.76 6.57
CA GLY A 94 -2.63 10.20 5.62
C GLY A 94 -3.17 10.34 4.20
N LEU A 95 -3.97 9.39 3.73
CA LEU A 95 -4.51 9.43 2.38
C LEU A 95 -5.60 10.50 2.22
N ALA A 96 -6.43 10.72 3.24
CA ALA A 96 -7.52 11.70 3.20
C ALA A 96 -7.00 13.15 3.21
N LEU A 97 -5.88 13.39 3.90
CA LEU A 97 -5.25 14.72 3.96
C LEU A 97 -4.23 14.96 2.85
N ALA A 98 -3.86 13.93 2.10
CA ALA A 98 -2.86 14.02 1.06
C ALA A 98 -3.16 15.09 -0.01
N PRO A 99 -2.11 15.68 -0.60
CA PRO A 99 -2.24 16.45 -1.82
C PRO A 99 -2.71 15.58 -3.01
N GLU A 100 -3.17 16.22 -4.08
CA GLU A 100 -3.56 15.51 -5.30
C GLU A 100 -2.37 14.72 -5.87
N ALA A 101 -2.63 13.48 -6.30
CA ALA A 101 -1.60 12.64 -6.91
C ALA A 101 -1.10 13.23 -8.25
N PRO A 102 0.18 13.02 -8.62
CA PRO A 102 0.69 13.44 -9.92
C PRO A 102 -0.12 12.81 -11.07
N ARG A 103 -0.33 13.57 -12.14
CA ARG A 103 -1.02 13.10 -13.35
C ARG A 103 -0.04 12.89 -14.50
N ASN A 104 -0.40 12.03 -15.45
CA ASN A 104 0.37 11.78 -16.67
C ASN A 104 1.85 11.46 -16.38
N VAL A 105 2.10 10.57 -15.43
CA VAL A 105 3.46 10.12 -15.13
C VAL A 105 3.99 9.35 -16.34
N VAL A 106 5.17 9.74 -16.82
CA VAL A 106 5.87 9.14 -17.96
C VAL A 106 7.27 8.73 -17.53
N LEU A 107 7.68 7.54 -17.95
CA LEU A 107 9.05 7.06 -17.84
C LEU A 107 9.71 7.15 -19.22
N SER A 108 10.91 7.72 -19.26
CA SER A 108 11.78 7.77 -20.44
C SER A 108 13.22 7.45 -20.03
N GLY A 109 14.13 7.43 -21.00
CA GLY A 109 15.52 6.98 -20.78
C GLY A 109 15.79 5.55 -21.23
N ALA A 110 14.94 5.00 -22.13
CA ALA A 110 15.22 3.74 -22.80
C ALA A 110 16.61 3.76 -23.45
N ALA A 111 17.35 2.64 -23.34
CA ALA A 111 18.72 2.50 -23.82
C ALA A 111 19.71 3.54 -23.26
N THR A 112 19.44 4.09 -22.08
CA THR A 112 20.38 4.91 -21.31
C THR A 112 20.58 4.33 -19.91
N ASN A 113 21.64 4.77 -19.21
CA ASN A 113 21.90 4.36 -17.82
C ASN A 113 21.09 5.16 -16.79
N ASP A 114 20.25 6.11 -17.22
CA ASP A 114 19.52 7.02 -16.33
C ASP A 114 18.01 6.90 -16.55
N ALA A 115 17.25 6.68 -15.47
CA ALA A 115 15.80 6.76 -15.53
C ALA A 115 15.36 8.23 -15.47
N ARG A 116 14.46 8.62 -16.37
CA ARG A 116 13.90 9.97 -16.42
C ARG A 116 12.39 9.91 -16.24
N LEU A 117 11.89 10.54 -15.19
CA LEU A 117 10.46 10.61 -14.90
C LEU A 117 9.97 12.03 -15.17
N SER A 118 8.81 12.15 -15.80
CA SER A 118 8.08 13.40 -15.94
C SER A 118 6.60 13.21 -15.61
N TRP A 119 5.93 14.30 -15.26
CA TRP A 119 4.51 14.32 -14.90
C TRP A 119 3.90 15.69 -15.24
N ALA A 120 2.58 15.79 -15.23
CA ALA A 120 1.88 17.05 -15.42
C ALA A 120 2.26 18.05 -14.30
N PRO A 121 2.33 19.37 -14.59
CA PRO A 121 2.62 20.37 -13.57
C PRO A 121 1.71 20.23 -12.35
N VAL A 122 2.33 20.23 -11.17
CA VAL A 122 1.63 20.14 -9.90
C VAL A 122 1.24 21.54 -9.45
N THR A 123 -0.06 21.79 -9.33
CA THR A 123 -0.63 23.10 -9.00
C THR A 123 -1.19 23.19 -7.58
N ASP A 124 -1.28 22.07 -6.86
CA ASP A 124 -1.78 22.03 -5.49
C ASP A 124 -0.74 22.71 -4.55
N PRO A 125 -1.08 23.85 -3.92
CA PRO A 125 -0.14 24.60 -3.09
C PRO A 125 0.25 23.88 -1.79
N ARG A 126 -0.45 22.79 -1.43
CA ARG A 126 -0.10 21.96 -0.27
C ARG A 126 1.13 21.11 -0.51
N VAL A 127 1.53 20.90 -1.77
CA VAL A 127 2.65 20.03 -2.14
C VAL A 127 3.97 20.65 -1.70
N ALA A 128 4.64 19.97 -0.78
CA ALA A 128 5.95 20.36 -0.25
C ALA A 128 7.10 19.63 -0.96
N SER A 129 6.85 18.41 -1.46
CA SER A 129 7.82 17.63 -2.22
C SER A 129 7.12 16.64 -3.15
N ILE A 130 7.87 16.17 -4.15
CA ILE A 130 7.50 15.01 -4.96
C ILE A 130 8.27 13.81 -4.44
N VAL A 131 7.64 12.64 -4.33
CA VAL A 131 8.29 11.41 -3.88
C VAL A 131 8.36 10.43 -5.04
N VAL A 132 9.57 10.00 -5.38
CA VAL A 132 9.82 8.98 -6.39
C VAL A 132 10.02 7.64 -5.70
N TYR A 133 9.20 6.66 -6.06
CA TYR A 133 9.37 5.28 -5.65
C TYR A 133 9.99 4.47 -6.78
N ARG A 134 10.82 3.51 -6.40
CA ARG A 134 11.22 2.41 -7.25
C ARG A 134 11.04 1.08 -6.53
N ARG A 135 10.85 0.01 -7.28
CA ARG A 135 10.94 -1.37 -6.78
C ARG A 135 11.59 -2.24 -7.83
N ASN A 136 12.31 -3.27 -7.42
CA ASN A 136 12.83 -4.24 -8.38
C ASN A 136 11.69 -4.82 -9.23
N ALA A 137 11.99 -5.20 -10.47
CA ALA A 137 11.02 -5.80 -11.38
C ALA A 137 10.33 -7.05 -10.79
N ASP A 138 11.01 -7.78 -9.90
CA ASP A 138 10.53 -8.97 -9.18
C ASP A 138 9.96 -8.67 -7.78
N GLY A 139 10.09 -7.44 -7.28
CA GLY A 139 9.69 -7.05 -5.93
C GLY A 139 8.23 -6.62 -5.85
N VAL A 140 7.53 -6.97 -4.77
CA VAL A 140 6.11 -6.57 -4.59
C VAL A 140 5.97 -5.16 -4.05
N VAL A 141 6.80 -4.76 -3.10
CA VAL A 141 6.67 -3.49 -2.35
C VAL A 141 7.58 -2.41 -2.92
N TRP A 142 7.17 -1.15 -2.77
CA TRP A 142 8.06 -0.01 -3.06
C TRP A 142 9.24 -0.03 -2.10
N GLN A 143 10.44 0.24 -2.62
CA GLN A 143 11.58 0.60 -1.80
C GLN A 143 11.34 1.98 -1.15
N GLU A 144 12.26 2.40 -0.28
CA GLU A 144 12.20 3.73 0.31
C GLU A 144 12.03 4.82 -0.76
N GLY A 145 11.08 5.71 -0.53
CA GLY A 145 10.75 6.79 -1.46
C GLY A 145 11.78 7.91 -1.39
N MET A 146 12.27 8.36 -2.53
CA MET A 146 13.22 9.46 -2.62
C MET A 146 12.48 10.79 -2.84
N PRO A 147 12.53 11.74 -1.89
CA PRO A 147 11.99 13.07 -2.08
C PRO A 147 12.82 13.83 -3.13
N VAL A 148 12.14 14.52 -4.04
CA VAL A 148 12.75 15.43 -5.02
C VAL A 148 12.06 16.80 -4.95
N PRO A 149 12.74 17.89 -5.39
CA PRO A 149 12.15 19.21 -5.41
C PRO A 149 10.83 19.25 -6.16
N VAL A 150 9.96 20.20 -5.77
CA VAL A 150 8.71 20.43 -6.48
C VAL A 150 9.03 20.87 -7.91
N GLY A 151 8.49 20.12 -8.87
CA GLY A 151 8.73 20.29 -10.30
C GLY A 151 7.83 19.35 -11.09
N ASN A 152 8.15 19.17 -12.36
CA ASN A 152 7.41 18.30 -13.29
C ASN A 152 8.26 17.17 -13.87
N SER A 153 9.52 17.05 -13.45
CA SER A 153 10.42 16.00 -13.90
C SER A 153 11.59 15.80 -12.95
N THR A 154 12.23 14.64 -13.05
CA THR A 154 13.49 14.32 -12.37
C THR A 154 14.27 13.27 -13.14
N VAL A 155 15.59 13.27 -12.93
CA VAL A 155 16.52 12.27 -13.47
C VAL A 155 17.08 11.45 -12.30
N LEU A 156 17.22 10.15 -12.49
CA LEU A 156 17.85 9.22 -11.56
C LEU A 156 19.14 8.68 -12.21
N PRO A 157 20.29 9.32 -11.97
CA PRO A 157 21.55 8.94 -12.60
C PRO A 157 21.96 7.51 -12.23
N GLY A 158 22.38 6.72 -13.22
CA GLY A 158 22.85 5.34 -13.00
C GLY A 158 21.76 4.34 -12.61
N VAL A 159 20.48 4.71 -12.72
CA VAL A 159 19.34 3.83 -12.45
C VAL A 159 18.74 3.37 -13.78
N GLY A 160 19.08 2.14 -14.20
CA GLY A 160 18.54 1.55 -15.43
C GLY A 160 17.02 1.31 -15.36
N THR A 161 16.31 1.56 -16.47
CA THR A 161 14.84 1.43 -16.53
C THR A 161 14.34 -0.01 -16.46
N ASP A 162 15.17 -0.99 -16.86
CA ASP A 162 14.73 -2.37 -17.06
C ASP A 162 14.69 -3.19 -15.76
N ASN A 163 15.46 -2.77 -14.76
CA ASN A 163 15.56 -3.48 -13.48
C ASN A 163 14.47 -3.04 -12.48
N TYR A 164 13.77 -1.95 -12.76
CA TYR A 164 12.88 -1.31 -11.78
C TYR A 164 11.54 -0.91 -12.38
N PHE A 165 10.49 -1.04 -11.57
CA PHE A 165 9.29 -0.24 -11.73
C PHE A 165 9.43 1.07 -10.97
N PHE A 166 8.77 2.11 -11.47
CA PHE A 166 8.75 3.44 -10.86
C PHE A 166 7.33 3.89 -10.55
N ALA A 167 7.19 4.81 -9.60
CA ALA A 167 5.97 5.57 -9.36
C ALA A 167 6.29 6.92 -8.74
N VAL A 168 5.38 7.87 -8.88
CA VAL A 168 5.54 9.23 -8.35
C VAL A 168 4.33 9.55 -7.47
N ALA A 169 4.57 10.14 -6.30
CA ALA A 169 3.54 10.66 -5.41
C ALA A 169 3.83 12.12 -5.04
N THR A 170 2.83 12.83 -4.56
CA THR A 170 2.99 14.12 -3.91
C THR A 170 3.01 13.94 -2.38
N ARG A 171 3.73 14.81 -1.69
CA ARG A 171 3.76 14.86 -0.22
C ARG A 171 3.66 16.30 0.28
N ASP A 172 2.82 16.52 1.30
CA ASP A 172 2.69 17.83 1.95
C ASP A 172 3.72 18.03 3.07
N ARG A 173 3.62 19.15 3.81
CA ARG A 173 4.52 19.50 4.91
C ARG A 173 4.34 18.62 6.15
N ASP A 174 3.15 18.04 6.33
CA ASP A 174 2.80 17.18 7.45
C ASP A 174 3.19 15.72 7.18
N GLY A 175 3.66 15.41 5.97
CA GLY A 175 4.11 14.09 5.56
C GLY A 175 2.98 13.18 5.08
N ASN A 176 1.81 13.74 4.75
CA ASN A 176 0.72 13.02 4.09
C ASN A 176 1.08 12.82 2.62
N GLU A 177 0.85 11.62 2.11
CA GLU A 177 1.25 11.23 0.76
C GLU A 177 0.05 10.77 -0.05
N SER A 178 0.03 11.18 -1.32
CA SER A 178 -0.91 10.63 -2.29
C SER A 178 -0.63 9.14 -2.55
N LEU A 179 -1.58 8.45 -3.18
CA LEU A 179 -1.25 7.16 -3.80
C LEU A 179 -0.15 7.38 -4.86
N PRO A 180 0.90 6.52 -4.89
CA PRO A 180 1.87 6.54 -5.96
C PRO A 180 1.22 6.24 -7.31
N VAL A 181 1.58 7.01 -8.31
CA VAL A 181 1.13 6.86 -9.69
C VAL A 181 2.27 6.28 -10.51
N ALA A 182 2.09 5.04 -10.96
CA ALA A 182 3.03 4.40 -11.88
C ALA A 182 2.92 5.06 -13.27
N PRO A 183 4.01 5.11 -14.05
CA PRO A 183 3.95 5.56 -15.43
C PRO A 183 2.89 4.78 -16.22
N SER A 184 2.05 5.49 -16.98
CA SER A 184 1.27 4.83 -18.03
C SER A 184 2.25 4.25 -19.05
N ARG A 185 1.93 3.09 -19.67
CA ARG A 185 2.82 2.43 -20.66
C ARG A 185 3.48 3.48 -21.55
N ALA A 186 4.81 3.57 -21.47
CA ALA A 186 5.60 4.26 -22.47
C ALA A 186 5.26 3.63 -23.82
N GLN A 187 4.85 4.44 -24.79
CA GLN A 187 4.86 4.00 -26.19
C GLN A 187 6.30 3.84 -26.66
#